data_AF-A0A446AUF9-F1
#
_entry.id   AF-A0A446AUF9-F1
#
_cell.length_a   1.000
_cell.length_b   1.000
_cell.length_c   1.000
_cell.angle_alpha   90.00
_cell.angle_beta   90.00
_cell.angle_gamma   90.00
#
_symmetry.space_group_name_H-M   'P 1'
#
loop_
_entity.id
_entity.type
_entity.pdbx_description
1 polymer ?
#
loop_
_entity_poly.entity_id
_entity_poly.type
_entity_poly.pdbx_seq_one_letter_code
_entity_poly.pdbx_strand_id
1 'polypeptide(L)'
;MNTPQWLALFERAFRNMEKKLEQVVQLNSCREHWIQAEISLHAWFEDGIEIWTELPIGDRRKADLYALDDNGAPAMVAEIKCLGDVSQTKCLEGDWSVRADVDRLRSFECPTRLFVLVIAKGERETTTGRRLREDEWVDGRECVSVDLEFALVRMWAL
;
A
#
# COMPACT_ATOMS: atom_id res chain seq x y z
N MET A 1 2.38 3.53 17.91
CA MET A 1 1.00 3.53 17.36
C MET A 1 0.49 2.09 17.25
N ASN A 2 -0.82 1.88 17.41
CA ASN A 2 -1.46 0.60 17.12
C ASN A 2 -2.00 0.53 15.67
N THR A 3 -2.45 -0.65 15.23
CA THR A 3 -2.90 -0.88 13.85
C THR A 3 -4.00 0.08 13.36
N PRO A 4 -5.10 0.34 14.10
CA PRO A 4 -6.11 1.30 13.67
C PRO A 4 -5.55 2.73 13.47
N GLN A 5 -4.61 3.16 14.32
CA GLN A 5 -3.96 4.46 14.17
C GLN A 5 -3.13 4.54 12.88
N TRP A 6 -2.44 3.46 12.51
CA TRP A 6 -1.66 3.40 11.26
C TRP A 6 -2.58 3.46 10.03
N LEU A 7 -3.67 2.69 10.03
CA LEU A 7 -4.67 2.74 8.96
C LEU A 7 -5.27 4.15 8.81
N ALA A 8 -5.60 4.80 9.93
CA ALA A 8 -6.13 6.16 9.91
C ALA A 8 -5.11 7.19 9.38
N LEU A 9 -3.81 7.03 9.67
CA LEU A 9 -2.76 7.88 9.12
C LEU A 9 -2.67 7.71 7.60
N PHE A 10 -2.64 6.47 7.11
CA PHE A 10 -2.57 6.20 5.67
C PHE A 10 -3.81 6.72 4.95
N GLU A 11 -5.01 6.53 5.51
CA GLU A 11 -6.24 7.11 4.98
C GLU A 11 -6.13 8.64 4.84
N ARG A 12 -5.71 9.34 5.90
CA ARG A 12 -5.53 10.81 5.85
C ARG A 12 -4.50 11.21 4.80
N ALA A 13 -3.37 10.49 4.72
CA ALA A 13 -2.34 10.75 3.73
C ALA A 13 -2.91 10.64 2.31
N PHE A 14 -3.66 9.56 1.99
CA PHE A 14 -4.29 9.38 0.68
C PHE A 14 -5.31 10.46 0.34
N ARG A 15 -6.13 10.89 1.30
CA ARG A 15 -7.07 11.99 1.10
C ARG A 15 -6.35 13.32 0.86
N ASN A 16 -5.27 13.60 1.60
CA ASN A 16 -4.54 14.85 1.47
C ASN A 16 -3.70 14.93 0.19
N MET A 17 -3.26 13.79 -0.34
CA MET A 17 -2.51 13.73 -1.60
C MET A 17 -3.39 13.63 -2.86
N GLU A 18 -4.72 13.62 -2.73
CA GLU A 18 -5.68 13.32 -3.81
C GLU A 18 -5.33 13.99 -5.15
N LYS A 19 -5.21 15.32 -5.18
CA LYS A 19 -4.90 16.07 -6.41
C LYS A 19 -3.58 15.67 -7.06
N LYS A 20 -2.56 15.36 -6.25
CA LYS A 20 -1.26 14.93 -6.77
C LYS A 20 -1.34 13.48 -7.25
N LEU A 21 -2.04 12.64 -6.51
CA LEU A 21 -2.22 11.23 -6.80
C LEU A 21 -2.94 11.01 -8.14
N GLU A 22 -3.91 11.87 -8.48
CA GLU A 22 -4.60 11.85 -9.78
C GLU A 22 -3.62 11.90 -10.96
N GLN A 23 -2.62 12.78 -10.87
CA GLN A 23 -1.57 12.88 -11.89
C GLN A 23 -0.59 11.70 -11.82
N VAL A 24 -0.26 11.24 -10.61
CA VAL A 24 0.72 10.17 -10.38
C VAL A 24 0.23 8.84 -10.95
N VAL A 25 -1.05 8.49 -10.76
CA VAL A 25 -1.57 7.20 -11.26
C VAL A 25 -1.52 7.07 -12.79
N GLN A 26 -1.43 8.19 -13.51
CA GLN A 26 -1.30 8.24 -14.96
C GLN A 26 0.15 8.03 -15.45
N LEU A 27 1.14 8.04 -14.55
CA LEU A 27 2.54 7.84 -14.91
C LEU A 27 2.84 6.39 -15.27
N ASN A 28 3.78 6.18 -16.20
CA ASN A 28 4.20 4.83 -16.60
C ASN A 28 5.15 4.15 -15.60
N SER A 29 5.77 4.91 -14.70
CA SER A 29 6.78 4.41 -13.75
C SER A 29 6.87 5.31 -12.51
N CYS A 30 7.57 4.83 -11.48
CA CYS A 30 7.85 5.55 -10.23
C CYS A 30 6.65 5.89 -9.32
N ARG A 31 5.46 5.35 -9.62
CA ARG A 31 4.22 5.64 -8.88
C ARG A 31 4.32 5.19 -7.43
N GLU A 32 4.72 3.95 -7.20
CA GLU A 32 4.86 3.37 -5.87
C GLU A 32 5.87 4.17 -5.03
N HIS A 33 7.06 4.45 -5.57
CA HIS A 33 8.08 5.24 -4.87
C HIS A 33 7.59 6.67 -4.55
N TRP A 34 6.80 7.29 -5.43
CA TRP A 34 6.20 8.59 -5.16
C TRP A 34 5.19 8.52 -4.01
N ILE A 35 4.30 7.51 -4.02
CA ILE A 35 3.30 7.31 -2.97
C ILE A 35 3.99 7.03 -1.64
N GLN A 36 5.03 6.20 -1.62
CA GLN A 36 5.87 5.94 -0.45
C GLN A 36 6.41 7.24 0.15
N ALA A 37 7.05 8.07 -0.69
CA ALA A 37 7.60 9.34 -0.25
C ALA A 37 6.53 10.30 0.29
N GLU A 38 5.38 10.41 -0.38
CA GLU A 38 4.30 11.31 0.05
C GLU A 38 3.69 10.86 1.40
N ILE A 39 3.53 9.54 1.64
CA ILE A 39 3.10 9.02 2.95
C ILE A 39 4.12 9.36 4.03
N SER A 40 5.41 9.14 3.77
CA SER A 40 6.48 9.50 4.72
C SER A 40 6.50 10.99 5.05
N LEU A 41 6.34 11.85 4.04
CA LEU A 41 6.30 13.30 4.23
C LEU A 41 5.05 13.72 5.00
N HIS A 42 3.88 13.15 4.67
CA HIS A 42 2.65 13.41 5.40
C HIS A 42 2.78 13.04 6.88
N ALA A 43 3.28 11.84 7.18
CA ALA A 43 3.50 11.37 8.55
C ALA A 43 4.44 12.30 9.32
N TRP A 44 5.52 12.76 8.69
CA TRP A 44 6.49 13.65 9.32
C TRP A 44 5.91 15.04 9.61
N PHE A 45 5.30 15.69 8.61
CA PHE A 45 4.85 17.07 8.73
C PHE A 45 3.54 17.24 9.49
N GLU A 46 2.62 16.28 9.39
CA GLU A 46 1.28 16.40 9.99
C GLU A 46 1.18 15.69 11.35
N ASP A 47 1.87 14.56 11.52
CA ASP A 47 1.75 13.73 12.73
C ASP A 47 3.05 13.71 13.57
N GLY A 48 4.19 14.20 13.04
CA GLY A 48 5.48 14.14 13.71
C GLY A 48 6.05 12.72 13.82
N ILE A 49 5.70 11.85 12.86
CA ILE A 49 6.01 10.42 12.88
C ILE A 49 6.98 10.06 11.76
N GLU A 50 8.01 9.30 12.12
CA GLU A 50 8.99 8.79 11.17
C GLU A 50 8.50 7.52 10.47
N ILE A 51 8.38 7.60 9.15
CA ILE A 51 8.20 6.44 8.27
C ILE A 51 9.33 6.45 7.26
N TRP A 52 10.10 5.37 7.25
CA TRP A 52 11.28 5.18 6.41
C TRP A 52 11.00 4.18 5.29
N THR A 53 11.88 4.11 4.30
CA THR A 53 11.78 3.18 3.16
C THR A 53 12.87 2.12 3.21
N GLU A 54 12.68 1.01 2.51
CA GLU A 54 13.72 0.02 2.23
C GLU A 54 14.16 -0.90 3.40
N LEU A 55 13.28 -1.20 4.36
CA LEU A 55 13.59 -2.17 5.43
C LEU A 55 13.83 -3.57 4.84
N PRO A 56 14.98 -4.22 5.06
CA PRO A 56 15.18 -5.60 4.63
C PRO A 56 14.23 -6.55 5.37
N ILE A 57 13.47 -7.37 4.63
CA ILE A 57 12.52 -8.33 5.22
C ILE A 57 12.77 -9.79 4.79
N GLY A 58 13.97 -10.08 4.27
CA GLY A 58 14.38 -11.43 3.83
C GLY A 58 14.45 -11.58 2.31
N ASP A 59 15.11 -12.64 1.83
CA ASP A 59 15.20 -13.03 0.41
C ASP A 59 15.61 -11.92 -0.57
N ARG A 60 16.52 -11.01 -0.13
CA ARG A 60 16.97 -9.83 -0.87
C ARG A 60 15.82 -8.86 -1.24
N ARG A 61 14.69 -8.96 -0.56
CA ARG A 61 13.54 -8.04 -0.68
C ARG A 61 13.50 -7.07 0.48
N LYS A 62 12.77 -5.99 0.25
CA LYS A 62 12.59 -4.89 1.18
C LYS A 62 11.09 -4.63 1.35
N ALA A 63 10.67 -4.19 2.52
CA ALA A 63 9.37 -3.55 2.68
C ALA A 63 9.45 -2.14 2.09
N ASP A 64 8.35 -1.69 1.52
CA ASP A 64 8.26 -0.35 0.93
C ASP A 64 8.36 0.74 2.00
N LEU A 65 7.63 0.57 3.10
CA LEU A 65 7.64 1.48 4.23
C LEU A 65 7.82 0.73 5.55
N TYR A 66 8.42 1.40 6.53
CA TYR A 66 8.48 0.92 7.90
C TYR A 66 8.58 2.06 8.92
N ALA A 67 8.17 1.77 10.15
CA ALA A 67 8.40 2.63 11.31
C ALA A 67 9.00 1.79 12.44
N LEU A 68 9.84 2.42 13.27
CA LEU A 68 10.48 1.78 14.43
C LEU A 68 9.78 2.19 15.73
N ASP A 69 9.86 1.35 16.75
CA ASP A 69 9.50 1.70 18.12
C ASP A 69 10.68 2.38 18.85
N ASP A 70 10.46 2.74 20.12
CA ASP A 70 11.47 3.38 20.97
C ASP A 70 12.72 2.49 21.22
N ASN A 71 12.63 1.18 20.95
CA ASN A 71 13.73 0.23 21.07
C ASN A 71 14.46 0.02 19.73
N GLY A 72 14.04 0.70 18.66
CA GLY A 72 14.58 0.53 17.32
C GLY A 72 14.10 -0.74 16.61
N ALA A 73 13.06 -1.41 17.12
CA ALA A 73 12.45 -2.57 16.49
C ALA A 73 11.34 -2.15 15.53
N PRO A 74 11.11 -2.86 14.40
CA PRO A 74 10.02 -2.56 13.48
C PRO A 74 8.65 -2.63 14.18
N ALA A 75 7.99 -1.48 14.31
CA ALA A 75 6.64 -1.34 14.88
C ALA A 75 5.55 -1.42 13.81
N MET A 76 5.87 -1.02 12.58
CA MET A 76 5.01 -1.12 11.41
C MET A 76 5.86 -1.40 10.18
N VAL A 77 5.36 -2.25 9.29
CA VAL A 77 5.84 -2.41 7.92
C VAL A 77 4.67 -2.31 6.95
N ALA A 78 4.89 -1.73 5.77
CA ALA A 78 3.89 -1.66 4.73
C ALA A 78 4.46 -1.99 3.36
N GLU A 79 3.58 -2.52 2.50
CA GLU A 79 3.81 -2.75 1.09
C GLU A 79 2.75 -1.99 0.28
N ILE A 80 3.17 -1.32 -0.79
CA ILE A 80 2.34 -0.46 -1.63
C ILE A 80 2.41 -0.95 -3.07
N LYS A 81 1.25 -1.29 -3.62
CA LYS A 81 1.11 -1.66 -5.04
C LYS A 81 0.22 -0.67 -5.77
N CYS A 82 0.68 -0.13 -6.90
CA CYS A 82 -0.11 0.73 -7.77
C CYS A 82 -0.46 -0.01 -9.08
N LEU A 83 -1.70 -0.47 -9.18
CA LEU A 83 -2.23 -1.20 -10.33
C LEU A 83 -3.43 -0.46 -10.94
N GLY A 84 -3.92 -0.93 -12.08
CA GLY A 84 -5.11 -0.35 -12.72
C GLY A 84 -5.81 -1.36 -13.62
N ASP A 85 -6.89 -0.92 -14.25
CA ASP A 85 -7.72 -1.79 -15.10
C ASP A 85 -6.93 -2.47 -16.23
N VAL A 86 -5.90 -1.82 -16.77
CA VAL A 86 -5.09 -2.39 -17.86
C VAL A 86 -3.88 -3.21 -17.37
N SER A 87 -3.76 -3.46 -16.07
CA SER A 87 -2.69 -4.30 -15.52
C SER A 87 -2.75 -5.74 -16.06
N GLN A 88 -1.58 -6.33 -16.29
CA GLN A 88 -1.48 -7.71 -16.76
C GLN A 88 -1.88 -8.68 -15.64
N THR A 89 -2.51 -9.81 -15.98
CA THR A 89 -2.95 -10.81 -15.00
C THR A 89 -1.81 -11.35 -14.13
N LYS A 90 -0.57 -11.38 -14.65
CA LYS A 90 0.64 -11.75 -13.88
C LYS A 90 0.94 -10.82 -12.69
N CYS A 91 0.33 -9.64 -12.65
CA CYS A 91 0.39 -8.76 -11.47
C CYS A 91 -0.43 -9.31 -10.30
N LEU A 92 -1.38 -10.21 -10.58
CA LEU A 92 -2.24 -10.84 -9.57
C LEU A 92 -1.67 -12.16 -9.04
N GLU A 93 -0.96 -12.91 -9.89
CA GLU A 93 -0.46 -14.27 -9.59
C GLU A 93 0.97 -14.47 -10.10
N GLY A 94 1.84 -15.09 -9.28
CA GLY A 94 3.27 -15.33 -9.55
C GLY A 94 4.22 -14.65 -8.55
N ASP A 95 5.53 -14.86 -8.69
CA ASP A 95 6.56 -14.49 -7.69
C ASP A 95 6.68 -12.98 -7.40
N TRP A 96 6.12 -12.13 -8.25
CA TRP A 96 6.15 -10.66 -8.14
C TRP A 96 4.73 -10.04 -8.14
N SER A 97 3.76 -10.84 -7.73
CA SER A 97 2.33 -10.50 -7.72
C SER A 97 1.83 -9.99 -6.37
N VAL A 98 0.62 -9.45 -6.36
CA VAL A 98 -0.12 -9.08 -5.14
C VAL A 98 -0.11 -10.20 -4.09
N ARG A 99 -0.36 -11.45 -4.50
CA ARG A 99 -0.36 -12.60 -3.57
C ARG A 99 1.02 -12.85 -2.96
N ALA A 100 2.07 -12.83 -3.78
CA ALA A 100 3.44 -13.01 -3.28
C ALA A 100 3.87 -11.90 -2.32
N ASP A 101 3.43 -10.66 -2.59
CA ASP A 101 3.69 -9.51 -1.72
C ASP A 101 2.96 -9.66 -0.37
N VAL A 102 1.70 -10.10 -0.38
CA VAL A 102 0.92 -10.43 0.82
C VAL A 102 1.56 -11.55 1.65
N ASP A 103 1.91 -12.67 1.02
CA ASP A 103 2.46 -13.84 1.73
C ASP A 103 3.81 -13.51 2.37
N ARG A 104 4.65 -12.77 1.64
CA ARG A 104 5.91 -12.25 2.18
C ARG A 104 5.66 -11.34 3.38
N LEU A 105 4.76 -10.37 3.25
CA LEU A 105 4.48 -9.43 4.33
C LEU A 105 3.97 -10.16 5.58
N ARG A 106 3.09 -11.18 5.42
CA ARG A 106 2.61 -12.05 6.50
C ARG A 106 3.72 -12.79 7.23
N SER A 107 4.77 -13.18 6.51
CA SER A 107 5.90 -13.93 7.10
C SER A 107 6.80 -13.09 8.01
N PHE A 108 6.73 -11.75 7.91
CA PHE A 108 7.52 -10.85 8.73
C PHE A 108 6.89 -10.66 10.12
N GLU A 109 7.67 -10.81 11.18
CA GLU A 109 7.19 -10.56 12.54
C GLU A 109 7.25 -9.07 12.88
N CYS A 110 6.09 -8.43 12.94
CA CYS A 110 5.94 -7.01 13.27
C CYS A 110 4.54 -6.77 13.87
N PRO A 111 4.39 -5.84 14.84
CA PRO A 111 3.09 -5.54 15.43
C PRO A 111 2.03 -5.08 14.42
N THR A 112 2.42 -4.38 13.35
CA THR A 112 1.50 -3.96 12.29
C THR A 112 2.11 -4.20 10.92
N ARG A 113 1.37 -4.91 10.07
CA ARG A 113 1.72 -5.17 8.67
C ARG A 113 0.62 -4.66 7.78
N LEU A 114 0.92 -3.70 6.91
CA LEU A 114 -0.08 -3.10 6.03
C LEU A 114 0.17 -3.49 4.58
N PHE A 115 -0.83 -4.08 3.95
CA PHE A 115 -0.86 -4.18 2.49
C PHE A 115 -1.75 -3.07 1.94
N VAL A 116 -1.22 -2.29 1.00
CA VAL A 116 -1.91 -1.14 0.39
C VAL A 116 -1.95 -1.34 -1.12
N LEU A 117 -3.16 -1.37 -1.66
CA LEU A 117 -3.41 -1.50 -3.09
C LEU A 117 -4.10 -0.24 -3.61
N VAL A 118 -3.40 0.51 -4.44
CA VAL A 118 -3.93 1.67 -5.17
C VAL A 118 -4.36 1.19 -6.55
N ILE A 119 -5.66 1.27 -6.83
CA ILE A 119 -6.29 0.80 -8.06
C ILE A 119 -6.74 2.01 -8.88
N ALA A 120 -5.96 2.39 -9.89
CA ALA A 120 -6.35 3.43 -10.84
C ALA A 120 -7.61 2.99 -11.60
N LYS A 121 -8.64 3.85 -11.62
CA LYS A 121 -9.86 3.67 -12.39
C LYS A 121 -9.59 4.07 -13.84
N GLY A 122 -9.83 3.16 -14.76
CA GLY A 122 -9.85 3.42 -16.19
C GLY A 122 -11.25 3.77 -16.69
N GLU A 123 -11.34 4.20 -17.94
CA GLU A 123 -12.63 4.46 -18.61
C GLU A 123 -13.53 3.21 -18.70
N ARG A 124 -12.92 2.02 -18.69
CA ARG A 124 -13.60 0.73 -18.72
C ARG A 124 -12.95 -0.23 -17.74
N GLU A 125 -13.77 -0.85 -16.90
CA GLU A 125 -13.33 -1.93 -16.03
C GLU A 125 -13.04 -3.20 -16.85
N THR A 126 -11.86 -3.77 -16.66
CA THR A 126 -11.49 -5.09 -17.20
C THR A 126 -11.71 -6.19 -16.16
N THR A 127 -11.61 -7.46 -16.57
CA THR A 127 -11.62 -8.59 -15.63
C THR A 127 -10.53 -8.47 -14.57
N THR A 128 -9.33 -8.00 -14.92
CA THR A 128 -8.24 -7.77 -13.94
C THR A 128 -8.64 -6.67 -12.96
N GLY A 129 -9.18 -5.57 -13.46
CA GLY A 129 -9.65 -4.45 -12.65
C GLY A 129 -10.71 -4.86 -11.64
N ARG A 130 -11.72 -5.62 -12.12
CA ARG A 130 -12.76 -6.19 -11.26
C ARG A 130 -12.16 -7.05 -10.15
N ARG A 131 -11.26 -7.97 -10.50
CA ARG A 131 -10.57 -8.82 -9.51
C ARG A 131 -9.81 -8.00 -8.48
N LEU A 132 -9.10 -6.94 -8.88
CA LEU A 132 -8.42 -6.03 -7.92
C LEU A 132 -9.39 -5.43 -6.89
N ARG A 133 -10.62 -5.11 -7.32
CA ARG A 133 -11.66 -4.48 -6.47
C ARG A 133 -12.46 -5.48 -5.64
N GLU A 134 -12.74 -6.67 -6.18
CA GLU A 134 -13.66 -7.65 -5.59
C GLU A 134 -12.94 -8.78 -4.86
N ASP A 135 -11.76 -9.23 -5.34
CA ASP A 135 -11.07 -10.35 -4.73
C ASP A 135 -10.66 -9.98 -3.29
N GLU A 136 -10.83 -10.95 -2.39
CA GLU A 136 -10.20 -10.93 -1.07
C GLU A 136 -8.73 -11.29 -1.25
N TRP A 137 -7.88 -10.27 -1.37
CA TRP A 137 -6.43 -10.45 -1.45
C TRP A 137 -5.84 -11.00 -0.15
N VAL A 138 -6.58 -10.91 0.95
CA VAL A 138 -6.14 -11.24 2.30
C VAL A 138 -7.28 -11.83 3.11
N ASP A 139 -7.26 -13.16 3.18
CA ASP A 139 -8.25 -14.07 3.79
C ASP A 139 -9.07 -13.46 4.94
N GLY A 140 -10.29 -13.00 4.63
CA GLY A 140 -11.27 -12.53 5.62
C GLY A 140 -10.87 -11.31 6.46
N ARG A 141 -9.78 -10.61 6.11
CA ARG A 141 -9.35 -9.40 6.83
C ARG A 141 -10.21 -8.20 6.43
N GLU A 142 -10.59 -7.42 7.43
CA GLU A 142 -11.32 -6.17 7.19
C GLU A 142 -10.48 -5.21 6.34
N CYS A 143 -11.13 -4.64 5.32
CA CYS A 143 -10.53 -3.72 4.37
C CYS A 143 -10.96 -2.30 4.72
N VAL A 144 -9.99 -1.41 4.91
CA VAL A 144 -10.24 0.04 4.92
C VAL A 144 -10.08 0.54 3.49
N SER A 145 -11.05 1.31 3.00
CA SER A 145 -11.05 1.80 1.63
C SER A 145 -11.17 3.32 1.55
N VAL A 146 -10.36 3.92 0.69
CA VAL A 146 -10.47 5.34 0.30
C VAL A 146 -10.88 5.36 -1.16
N ASP A 147 -12.15 5.67 -1.39
CA ASP A 147 -12.69 5.85 -2.75
C ASP A 147 -12.46 7.30 -3.20
N LEU A 148 -11.60 7.47 -4.21
CA LEU A 148 -11.31 8.73 -4.87
C LEU A 148 -11.93 8.69 -6.27
N GLU A 149 -12.19 9.85 -6.88
CA GLU A 149 -12.84 9.91 -8.19
C GLU A 149 -12.11 9.07 -9.26
N PHE A 150 -10.77 9.10 -9.25
CA PHE A 150 -9.89 8.47 -10.23
C PHE A 150 -9.22 7.16 -9.75
N ALA A 151 -9.32 6.81 -8.47
CA ALA A 151 -8.67 5.61 -7.92
C ALA A 151 -9.43 5.06 -6.71
N LEU A 152 -9.35 3.74 -6.50
CA LEU A 152 -9.75 3.09 -5.25
C LEU A 152 -8.50 2.65 -4.50
N VAL A 153 -8.31 3.14 -3.29
CA VAL A 153 -7.26 2.64 -2.38
C VAL A 153 -7.87 1.63 -1.42
N ARG A 154 -7.28 0.44 -1.34
CA ARG A 154 -7.67 -0.63 -0.42
C ARG A 154 -6.51 -0.94 0.51
N MET A 155 -6.77 -1.02 1.80
CA MET A 155 -5.77 -1.20 2.84
C MET A 155 -6.18 -2.33 3.78
N TRP A 156 -5.25 -3.21 4.10
CA TRP A 156 -5.47 -4.32 5.01
C TRP A 156 -4.36 -4.43 6.04
N ALA A 157 -4.73 -4.81 7.26
CA ALA A 157 -3.77 -5.19 8.30
C ALA A 157 -3.64 -6.72 8.38
N LEU A 158 -2.42 -7.25 8.21
CA LEU A 158 -2.14 -8.68 8.02
C LEU A 158 -1.76 -9.41 9.31
#